data_AF-A0A351SZZ6-F1
#
_entry.id   AF-A0A351SZZ6-F1
#
_cell.length_a   1.000
_cell.length_b   1.000
_cell.length_c   1.000
_cell.angle_alpha   90.00
_cell.angle_beta   90.00
_cell.angle_gamma   90.00
#
_symmetry.space_group_name_H-M   'P 1'
#
loop_
_entity.id
_entity.type
_entity.pdbx_description
1 polymer ?
#
loop_
_entity_poly.entity_id
_entity_poly.type
_entity_poly.pdbx_seq_one_letter_code
_entity_poly.pdbx_strand_id
1 'polypeptide(L)'
;MSWRRRRQHKEALFLILWAGLVLVFFSASSSKLIPYILPIFPPLAILIGRYLAAAWDGRHLPGIPSGYWIFFIMSSMLVAAALMPGQRYLKGYSDVARFTLSVYTLTSLLTFGSLATLILGRYGGFRGGFSALTLTSVLFLVVLNSSLMLFNQRRSVKELAVALQHRLRPGNEVVSYQTYYQDLPVYLQRRITVVGWKGELDFGARVEDVSGWMIEDAEFWQKWNGPFTVYMVTSRARYSKLLAQSGRQFYLVAQTDYDVLLSNKGNPTELRLRREERPAISPGFANPPAKEAM
;
A
#
# COMPACT_ATOMS: atom_id res chain seq x y z
N MET A 1 -9.36 -17.34 -42.86
CA MET A 1 -9.29 -15.98 -43.43
C MET A 1 -8.44 -15.98 -44.70
N SER A 2 -9.02 -15.66 -45.87
CA SER A 2 -8.28 -15.66 -47.15
C SER A 2 -7.24 -14.52 -47.22
N TRP A 3 -6.16 -14.74 -47.96
CA TRP A 3 -4.97 -13.87 -48.05
C TRP A 3 -5.30 -12.42 -48.50
N ARG A 4 -6.37 -12.23 -49.30
CA ARG A 4 -6.85 -10.91 -49.74
C ARG A 4 -7.46 -10.06 -48.62
N ARG A 5 -8.21 -10.66 -47.67
CA ARG A 5 -8.79 -9.91 -46.53
C ARG A 5 -7.73 -9.39 -45.54
N ARG A 6 -6.59 -10.09 -45.42
CA ARG A 6 -5.49 -9.65 -44.56
C ARG A 6 -4.86 -8.33 -45.03
N ARG A 7 -4.88 -8.04 -46.34
CA ARG A 7 -4.34 -6.78 -46.87
C ARG A 7 -5.23 -5.55 -46.61
N GLN A 8 -6.53 -5.73 -46.38
CA GLN A 8 -7.48 -4.63 -46.15
C GLN A 8 -7.62 -4.21 -44.67
N HIS A 9 -7.10 -5.01 -43.73
CA HIS A 9 -7.20 -4.78 -42.28
C HIS A 9 -5.87 -5.01 -41.56
N LYS A 10 -4.75 -4.62 -42.17
CA LYS A 10 -3.40 -4.87 -41.64
C LYS A 10 -3.22 -4.23 -40.27
N GLU A 11 -3.79 -3.05 -40.07
CA GLU A 11 -3.72 -2.26 -38.85
C GLU A 11 -4.48 -2.96 -37.71
N ALA A 12 -5.71 -3.42 -37.98
CA ALA A 12 -6.49 -4.14 -36.98
C ALA A 12 -5.83 -5.47 -36.61
N LEU A 13 -5.28 -6.19 -37.59
CA LEU A 13 -4.54 -7.44 -37.35
C LEU A 13 -3.29 -7.19 -36.49
N PHE A 14 -2.53 -6.13 -36.78
CA PHE A 14 -1.38 -5.73 -35.99
C PHE A 14 -1.75 -5.46 -34.53
N LEU A 15 -2.80 -4.66 -34.28
CA LEU A 15 -3.25 -4.34 -32.92
C LEU A 15 -3.73 -5.58 -32.15
N ILE A 16 -4.46 -6.48 -32.82
CA ILE A 16 -4.89 -7.75 -32.22
C ILE A 16 -3.68 -8.64 -31.89
N LEU A 17 -2.72 -8.74 -32.81
CA LEU A 17 -1.50 -9.52 -32.57
C LEU A 17 -0.67 -8.93 -31.45
N TRP A 18 -0.57 -7.61 -31.34
CA TRP A 18 0.11 -6.95 -30.22
C TRP A 18 -0.56 -7.32 -28.89
N ALA A 19 -1.87 -7.06 -28.74
CA ALA A 19 -2.59 -7.37 -27.51
C ALA A 19 -2.51 -8.86 -27.17
N GLY A 20 -2.69 -9.73 -28.17
CA GLY A 20 -2.64 -11.18 -28.02
C GLY A 20 -1.26 -11.70 -27.65
N LEU A 21 -0.19 -11.18 -28.26
CA LEU A 21 1.19 -11.59 -27.96
C LEU A 21 1.54 -11.27 -26.50
N VAL A 22 1.28 -10.05 -26.05
CA VAL A 22 1.54 -9.63 -24.66
C VAL A 22 0.74 -10.50 -23.68
N LEU A 23 -0.55 -10.71 -23.95
CA LEU A 23 -1.41 -11.52 -23.09
C LEU A 23 -0.90 -12.96 -23.01
N VAL A 24 -0.70 -13.64 -24.15
CA VAL A 24 -0.27 -15.04 -24.19
C VAL A 24 1.11 -15.22 -23.55
N PHE A 25 2.06 -14.33 -23.87
CA PHE A 25 3.41 -14.39 -23.32
C PHE A 25 3.40 -14.32 -21.79
N PHE A 26 2.75 -13.31 -21.20
CA PHE A 26 2.71 -13.17 -19.74
C PHE A 26 1.76 -14.16 -19.06
N SER A 27 0.75 -14.69 -19.75
CA SER A 27 -0.04 -15.82 -19.26
C SER A 27 0.79 -17.09 -19.12
N ALA A 28 1.69 -17.36 -20.06
CA ALA A 28 2.58 -18.54 -20.03
C ALA A 28 3.78 -18.38 -19.07
N SER A 29 4.17 -17.15 -18.73
CA SER A 29 5.28 -16.88 -17.79
C SER A 29 5.04 -17.47 -16.40
N SER A 30 6.06 -18.05 -15.77
CA SER A 30 6.00 -18.54 -14.38
C SER A 30 5.91 -17.41 -13.35
N SER A 31 6.52 -16.25 -13.64
CA SER A 31 6.45 -15.05 -12.81
C SER A 31 5.42 -14.07 -13.38
N LYS A 32 4.49 -13.62 -12.55
CA LYS A 32 3.39 -12.72 -12.94
C LYS A 32 3.28 -11.55 -11.97
N LEU A 33 3.48 -10.34 -12.48
CA LEU A 33 3.14 -9.10 -11.79
C LEU A 33 2.01 -8.40 -12.54
N ILE A 34 1.09 -7.77 -11.79
CA ILE A 34 -0.07 -7.05 -12.36
C ILE A 34 0.33 -6.08 -13.49
N PRO A 35 1.44 -5.30 -13.38
CA PRO A 35 1.82 -4.36 -14.44
C PRO A 35 2.18 -5.01 -15.78
N TYR A 36 2.50 -6.31 -15.83
CA TYR A 36 2.94 -6.99 -17.05
C TYR A 36 1.88 -6.96 -18.16
N ILE A 37 0.59 -6.93 -17.81
CA ILE A 37 -0.49 -6.86 -18.79
C ILE A 37 -0.80 -5.43 -19.24
N LEU A 38 -0.28 -4.39 -18.59
CA LEU A 38 -0.59 -3.00 -18.96
C LEU A 38 -0.36 -2.65 -20.45
N PRO A 39 0.68 -3.20 -21.13
CA PRO A 39 0.88 -2.94 -22.55
C PRO A 39 -0.23 -3.43 -23.49
N ILE A 40 -1.22 -4.21 -23.03
CA ILE A 40 -2.39 -4.59 -23.86
C ILE A 40 -3.38 -3.44 -24.04
N PHE A 41 -3.41 -2.47 -23.12
CA PHE A 41 -4.46 -1.44 -23.11
C PHE A 41 -4.41 -0.50 -24.33
N PRO A 42 -3.24 0.01 -24.79
CA PRO A 42 -3.19 0.87 -25.96
C PRO A 42 -3.79 0.27 -27.25
N PRO A 43 -3.40 -0.95 -27.71
CA PRO A 43 -3.99 -1.51 -28.92
C PRO A 43 -5.47 -1.83 -28.77
N LEU A 44 -5.91 -2.29 -27.59
CA LEU A 44 -7.33 -2.54 -27.33
C LEU A 44 -8.14 -1.25 -27.32
N ALA A 45 -7.62 -0.16 -26.74
CA ALA A 45 -8.28 1.14 -26.72
C ALA A 45 -8.51 1.67 -28.13
N ILE A 46 -7.56 1.51 -29.05
CA ILE A 46 -7.70 1.93 -30.45
C ILE A 46 -8.79 1.09 -31.15
N LEU A 47 -8.78 -0.23 -30.98
CA LEU A 47 -9.77 -1.13 -31.58
C LEU A 47 -11.19 -0.85 -31.06
N ILE A 48 -11.33 -0.70 -29.74
CA ILE A 48 -12.60 -0.37 -29.09
C ILE A 48 -13.05 1.03 -29.49
N GLY A 49 -12.16 2.02 -29.50
CA GLY A 49 -12.44 3.39 -29.90
C GLY A 49 -13.00 3.47 -31.31
N ARG A 50 -12.42 2.73 -32.27
CA ARG A 50 -12.95 2.64 -33.64
C ARG A 50 -14.38 2.04 -33.67
N TYR A 51 -14.65 1.02 -32.87
CA TYR A 51 -15.98 0.41 -32.78
C TYR A 51 -17.00 1.38 -32.18
N LEU A 52 -16.64 2.07 -31.10
CA LEU A 52 -17.49 3.05 -30.43
C LEU A 52 -17.72 4.31 -31.28
N ALA A 53 -16.73 4.75 -32.07
CA ALA A 53 -16.88 5.87 -33.01
C ALA A 53 -17.96 5.58 -34.07
N ALA A 54 -18.00 4.35 -34.61
CA ALA A 54 -19.05 3.97 -35.55
C ALA A 54 -20.45 4.02 -34.92
N ALA A 55 -20.60 3.62 -33.65
CA ALA A 55 -21.86 3.76 -32.91
C ALA A 55 -22.20 5.23 -32.61
N TRP A 56 -21.20 6.08 -32.39
CA TRP A 56 -21.36 7.53 -32.17
C TRP A 56 -21.94 8.25 -33.39
N ASP A 57 -21.57 7.79 -34.58
CA ASP A 57 -22.08 8.26 -35.87
C ASP A 57 -23.47 7.71 -36.22
N GLY A 58 -24.10 6.97 -35.30
CA GLY A 58 -25.46 6.45 -35.46
C GLY A 58 -25.55 5.07 -36.10
N ARG A 59 -24.43 4.37 -36.36
CA ARG A 59 -24.50 2.98 -36.83
C ARG A 59 -25.00 2.08 -35.71
N HIS A 60 -26.03 1.29 -36.00
CA HIS A 60 -26.48 0.28 -35.08
C HIS A 60 -25.49 -0.90 -35.06
N LEU A 61 -24.83 -1.10 -33.92
CA LEU A 61 -23.89 -2.20 -33.73
C LEU A 61 -24.45 -3.19 -32.69
N PRO A 62 -24.59 -4.49 -33.05
CA PRO A 62 -25.33 -5.45 -32.22
C PRO A 62 -24.68 -5.71 -30.85
N GLY A 63 -23.38 -5.44 -30.68
CA GLY A 63 -22.70 -5.61 -29.40
C GLY A 63 -22.98 -4.50 -28.38
N ILE A 64 -23.54 -3.35 -28.79
CA ILE A 64 -23.77 -2.21 -27.89
C ILE A 64 -24.83 -2.53 -26.83
N PRO A 65 -26.03 -3.04 -27.17
CA PRO A 65 -27.02 -3.42 -26.16
C PRO A 65 -26.51 -4.49 -25.19
N SER A 66 -25.78 -5.49 -25.69
CA SER A 66 -25.16 -6.52 -24.85
C SER A 66 -24.10 -5.94 -23.91
N GLY A 67 -23.35 -4.93 -24.37
CA GLY A 67 -22.35 -4.24 -23.56
C GLY A 67 -22.93 -3.57 -22.31
N TYR A 68 -24.11 -2.94 -22.42
CA TYR A 68 -24.79 -2.33 -21.27
C TYR A 68 -25.22 -3.38 -20.23
N TRP A 69 -25.75 -4.52 -20.69
CA TRP A 69 -26.11 -5.63 -19.80
C TRP A 69 -24.89 -6.27 -19.15
N ILE A 70 -23.81 -6.48 -19.90
CA ILE A 70 -22.55 -7.00 -19.34
C ILE A 70 -22.03 -6.06 -18.26
N PHE A 71 -22.00 -4.75 -18.53
CA PHE A 71 -21.55 -3.77 -17.54
C PHE A 71 -22.43 -3.77 -16.29
N PHE A 72 -23.75 -3.85 -16.45
CA PHE A 72 -24.69 -3.96 -15.33
C PHE A 72 -24.43 -5.21 -14.50
N ILE A 73 -24.37 -6.39 -15.12
CA ILE A 73 -24.15 -7.67 -14.43
C ILE A 73 -22.80 -7.66 -13.70
N MET A 74 -21.71 -7.23 -14.36
CA MET A 74 -20.39 -7.16 -13.74
C MET A 74 -20.36 -6.17 -12.57
N SER A 75 -21.04 -5.03 -12.69
CA SER A 75 -21.18 -4.05 -11.61
C SER A 75 -21.95 -4.63 -10.44
N SER A 76 -23.07 -5.31 -10.69
CA SER A 76 -23.86 -5.98 -9.65
C SER A 76 -23.07 -7.08 -8.94
N MET A 77 -22.29 -7.88 -9.67
CA MET A 77 -21.41 -8.89 -9.09
C MET A 77 -20.34 -8.26 -8.20
N LEU A 78 -19.73 -7.15 -8.62
CA LEU A 78 -18.72 -6.45 -7.83
C LEU A 78 -19.33 -5.82 -6.57
N VAL A 79 -20.53 -5.25 -6.66
CA VAL A 79 -21.28 -4.74 -5.50
C VAL A 79 -21.60 -5.87 -4.52
N ALA A 80 -22.11 -7.01 -5.00
CA ALA A 80 -22.39 -8.16 -4.15
C ALA A 80 -21.13 -8.68 -3.44
N ALA A 81 -20.01 -8.78 -4.17
CA ALA A 81 -18.72 -9.19 -3.61
C ALA A 81 -18.18 -8.19 -2.57
N ALA A 82 -18.37 -6.89 -2.78
CA ALA A 82 -17.94 -5.86 -1.83
C ALA A 82 -18.77 -5.89 -0.53
N LEU A 83 -20.08 -6.14 -0.63
CA LEU A 83 -21.00 -6.08 0.52
C LEU A 83 -21.10 -7.40 1.31
N MET A 84 -20.96 -8.57 0.68
CA MET A 84 -21.13 -9.88 1.35
C MET A 84 -19.86 -10.38 2.07
N PRO A 85 -18.78 -10.80 1.37
CA PRO A 85 -17.55 -11.27 2.02
C PRO A 85 -16.60 -10.13 2.44
N GLY A 86 -16.66 -8.97 1.78
CA GLY A 86 -15.77 -7.84 2.04
C GLY A 86 -15.69 -7.50 3.53
N GLN A 87 -16.81 -7.21 4.17
CA GLN A 87 -16.83 -6.79 5.58
C GLN A 87 -16.28 -7.82 6.59
N ARG A 88 -16.24 -9.12 6.26
CA ARG A 88 -15.73 -10.17 7.18
C ARG A 88 -14.21 -10.28 7.16
N TYR A 89 -13.59 -10.21 5.98
CA TYR A 89 -12.12 -10.19 5.84
C TYR A 89 -11.48 -8.88 6.35
N LEU A 90 -12.31 -7.84 6.43
CA LEU A 90 -11.89 -6.46 6.62
C LEU A 90 -11.90 -6.00 8.10
N LYS A 91 -12.52 -6.75 9.02
CA LYS A 91 -12.62 -6.39 10.46
C LYS A 91 -11.30 -6.48 11.26
N GLY A 92 -10.24 -7.05 10.69
CA GLY A 92 -8.96 -7.22 11.36
C GLY A 92 -8.05 -5.99 11.36
N TYR A 93 -8.41 -4.90 10.66
CA TYR A 93 -7.50 -3.77 10.43
C TYR A 93 -8.19 -2.40 10.54
N SER A 94 -7.54 -1.44 11.20
CA SER A 94 -8.07 -0.10 11.54
C SER A 94 -8.35 0.80 10.33
N ASP A 95 -7.47 0.78 9.34
CA ASP A 95 -7.61 1.51 8.07
C ASP A 95 -8.75 1.00 7.21
N VAL A 96 -9.11 -0.27 7.35
CA VAL A 96 -10.23 -0.84 6.63
C VAL A 96 -11.57 -0.33 7.16
N ALA A 97 -11.68 -0.11 8.48
CA ALA A 97 -12.85 0.57 9.03
C ALA A 97 -12.99 1.98 8.43
N ARG A 98 -11.89 2.70 8.24
CA ARG A 98 -11.86 4.02 7.57
C ARG A 98 -12.24 3.93 6.08
N PHE A 99 -11.97 2.81 5.43
CA PHE A 99 -12.34 2.56 4.03
C PHE A 99 -13.83 2.27 3.83
N THR A 100 -14.59 1.97 4.88
CA THR A 100 -16.02 1.61 4.82
C THR A 100 -16.85 2.65 4.05
N LEU A 101 -16.66 3.95 4.33
CA LEU A 101 -17.36 5.02 3.62
C LEU A 101 -17.07 4.97 2.11
N SER A 102 -15.80 4.76 1.75
CA SER A 102 -15.38 4.64 0.35
C SER A 102 -16.01 3.43 -0.34
N VAL A 103 -16.14 2.30 0.36
CA VAL A 103 -16.85 1.12 -0.17
C VAL A 103 -18.30 1.45 -0.49
N TYR A 104 -19.03 2.11 0.42
CA TYR A 104 -20.40 2.52 0.16
C TYR A 104 -20.48 3.51 -1.01
N THR A 105 -19.62 4.51 -1.08
CA THR A 105 -19.57 5.44 -2.22
C THR A 105 -19.30 4.72 -3.55
N LEU A 106 -18.32 3.82 -3.60
CA LEU A 106 -17.97 3.06 -4.81
C LEU A 106 -19.11 2.12 -5.23
N THR A 107 -19.74 1.42 -4.29
CA THR A 107 -20.88 0.53 -4.59
C THR A 107 -22.12 1.31 -5.03
N SER A 108 -22.40 2.47 -4.44
CA SER A 108 -23.46 3.37 -4.91
C SER A 108 -23.18 3.88 -6.32
N LEU A 109 -21.94 4.33 -6.61
CA LEU A 109 -21.54 4.77 -7.95
C LEU A 109 -21.71 3.66 -8.99
N LEU A 110 -21.30 2.43 -8.69
CA LEU A 110 -21.49 1.30 -9.60
C LEU A 110 -22.97 0.96 -9.79
N THR A 111 -23.76 0.98 -8.72
CA THR A 111 -25.19 0.65 -8.78
C THR A 111 -25.96 1.68 -9.62
N PHE A 112 -25.87 2.96 -9.27
CA PHE A 112 -26.58 4.02 -9.99
C PHE A 112 -25.99 4.28 -11.36
N GLY A 113 -24.66 4.22 -11.50
CA GLY A 113 -23.98 4.45 -12.77
C GLY A 113 -24.24 3.35 -13.81
N SER A 114 -24.28 2.08 -13.38
CA SER A 114 -24.66 0.98 -14.28
C SER A 114 -26.13 1.02 -14.67
N LEU A 115 -27.04 1.37 -13.75
CA LEU A 115 -28.46 1.57 -14.05
C LEU A 115 -28.67 2.76 -15.00
N ALA A 116 -28.01 3.88 -14.75
CA ALA A 116 -28.04 5.05 -15.63
C ALA A 116 -27.50 4.74 -17.03
N THR A 117 -26.40 3.99 -17.11
CA THR A 117 -25.83 3.52 -18.39
C THR A 117 -26.82 2.65 -19.16
N LEU A 118 -27.49 1.72 -18.47
CA LEU A 118 -28.48 0.83 -19.08
C LEU A 118 -29.72 1.60 -19.57
N ILE A 119 -30.30 2.47 -18.73
CA ILE A 119 -31.49 3.24 -19.05
C ILE A 119 -31.19 4.26 -20.16
N LEU A 120 -30.15 5.06 -20.01
CA LEU A 120 -29.79 6.08 -21.00
C LEU A 120 -29.30 5.45 -22.30
N GLY A 121 -28.62 4.31 -22.25
CA GLY A 121 -28.24 3.56 -23.45
C GLY A 121 -29.45 2.98 -24.20
N ARG A 122 -30.50 2.57 -23.47
CA ARG A 122 -31.70 1.95 -24.05
C ARG A 122 -32.72 2.95 -24.58
N TYR A 123 -32.86 4.11 -23.94
CA TYR A 123 -33.88 5.12 -24.23
C TYR A 123 -33.30 6.44 -24.76
N GLY A 124 -32.09 6.83 -24.36
CA GLY A 124 -31.40 8.06 -24.80
C GLY A 124 -30.38 7.86 -25.93
N GLY A 125 -30.27 6.63 -26.44
CA GLY A 125 -29.33 6.25 -27.51
C GLY A 125 -27.88 6.08 -27.04
N PHE A 126 -27.00 5.76 -27.99
CA PHE A 126 -25.59 5.42 -27.69
C PHE A 126 -24.84 6.52 -26.94
N ARG A 127 -25.04 7.79 -27.33
CA ARG A 127 -24.35 8.94 -26.70
C ARG A 127 -24.72 9.09 -25.22
N GLY A 128 -25.99 8.88 -24.87
CA GLY A 128 -26.44 8.91 -23.47
C GLY A 128 -25.81 7.79 -22.65
N GLY A 129 -25.89 6.54 -23.13
CA GLY A 129 -25.26 5.40 -22.47
C GLY A 129 -23.73 5.54 -22.33
N PHE A 130 -23.05 5.98 -23.39
CA PHE A 130 -21.60 6.20 -23.37
C PHE A 130 -21.18 7.31 -22.39
N SER A 131 -21.93 8.41 -22.34
CA SER A 131 -21.65 9.52 -21.42
C SER A 131 -21.83 9.09 -19.95
N ALA A 132 -22.91 8.35 -19.66
CA ALA A 132 -23.16 7.81 -18.32
C ALA A 132 -22.07 6.80 -17.89
N LEU A 133 -21.66 5.90 -18.78
CA LEU A 133 -20.57 4.96 -18.55
C LEU A 133 -19.25 5.68 -18.25
N THR A 134 -18.92 6.68 -19.07
CA THR A 134 -17.68 7.46 -18.94
C THR A 134 -17.66 8.23 -17.62
N LEU A 135 -18.75 8.93 -17.30
CA LEU A 135 -18.88 9.66 -16.03
C LEU A 135 -18.76 8.72 -14.83
N THR A 136 -19.46 7.59 -14.86
CA THR A 136 -19.37 6.56 -13.81
C THR A 136 -17.94 6.08 -13.63
N SER A 137 -17.23 5.81 -14.74
CA SER A 137 -15.85 5.33 -14.70
C SER A 137 -14.90 6.37 -14.12
N VAL A 138 -15.03 7.65 -14.52
CA VAL A 138 -14.21 8.75 -13.99
C VAL A 138 -14.45 8.93 -12.50
N LEU A 139 -15.71 9.03 -12.07
CA LEU A 139 -16.05 9.20 -10.66
C LEU A 139 -15.59 8.01 -9.81
N PHE A 140 -15.77 6.79 -10.32
CA PHE A 140 -15.29 5.58 -9.66
C PHE A 140 -13.77 5.61 -9.46
N LEU A 141 -13.01 5.93 -10.51
CA LEU A 141 -11.55 6.00 -10.44
C LEU A 141 -11.05 7.13 -9.52
N VAL A 142 -11.71 8.30 -9.54
CA VAL A 142 -11.38 9.42 -8.65
C VAL A 142 -11.60 9.04 -7.18
N VAL A 143 -12.76 8.45 -6.85
CA VAL A 143 -13.05 7.99 -5.49
C VAL A 143 -12.06 6.90 -5.09
N LEU A 144 -11.88 5.87 -5.92
CA LEU A 144 -10.96 4.77 -5.63
C LEU A 144 -9.55 5.29 -5.35
N ASN A 145 -9.00 6.13 -6.22
CA ASN A 145 -7.66 6.67 -6.08
C ASN A 145 -7.50 7.54 -4.83
N SER A 146 -8.51 8.37 -4.53
CA SER A 146 -8.50 9.21 -3.32
C SER A 146 -8.55 8.36 -2.05
N SER A 147 -9.34 7.29 -2.06
CA SER A 147 -9.46 6.36 -0.94
C SER A 147 -8.19 5.53 -0.71
N LEU A 148 -7.32 5.34 -1.72
CA LEU A 148 -6.04 4.64 -1.53
C LEU A 148 -5.12 5.34 -0.52
N MET A 149 -5.28 6.66 -0.32
CA MET A 149 -4.51 7.40 0.69
C MET A 149 -4.76 6.90 2.13
N LEU A 150 -5.91 6.28 2.39
CA LEU A 150 -6.23 5.68 3.70
C LEU A 150 -5.28 4.52 4.06
N PHE A 151 -4.61 3.94 3.07
CA PHE A 151 -3.67 2.84 3.23
C PHE A 151 -2.20 3.31 3.18
N ASN A 152 -1.94 4.63 3.21
CA ASN A 152 -0.58 5.17 3.11
C ASN A 152 0.35 4.58 4.19
N GLN A 153 -0.12 4.45 5.44
CA GLN A 153 0.67 3.89 6.54
C GLN A 153 1.02 2.40 6.37
N ARG A 154 0.32 1.65 5.50
CA ARG A 154 0.73 0.28 5.13
C ARG A 154 1.84 0.25 4.10
N ARG A 155 1.91 1.28 3.25
CA ARG A 155 2.74 1.31 2.05
C ARG A 155 4.00 2.14 2.23
N SER A 156 4.02 3.03 3.21
CA SER A 156 5.09 4.00 3.38
C SER A 156 5.34 4.32 4.85
N VAL A 157 6.62 4.49 5.20
CA VAL A 157 7.06 4.99 6.51
C VAL A 157 7.37 6.48 6.49
N LYS A 158 6.82 7.23 5.52
CA LYS A 158 7.00 8.69 5.37
C LYS A 158 6.80 9.44 6.69
N GLU A 159 5.72 9.14 7.41
CA GLU A 159 5.39 9.82 8.68
C GLU A 159 6.51 9.64 9.72
N LEU A 160 7.05 8.42 9.83
CA LEU A 160 8.16 8.11 10.73
C LEU A 160 9.46 8.79 10.26
N ALA A 161 9.72 8.79 8.95
CA ALA A 161 10.89 9.45 8.38
C ALA A 161 10.86 10.97 8.63
N VAL A 162 9.73 11.64 8.41
CA VAL A 162 9.55 13.08 8.67
C VAL A 162 9.67 13.40 10.16
N ALA A 163 9.10 12.57 11.04
CA ALA A 163 9.26 12.72 12.48
C ALA A 163 10.72 12.58 12.94
N LEU A 164 11.49 11.73 12.25
CA LEU A 164 12.91 11.51 12.52
C LEU A 164 13.79 12.66 11.99
N GLN A 165 13.53 13.20 10.79
CA GLN A 165 14.36 14.23 10.15
C GLN A 165 14.69 15.40 11.09
N HIS A 166 13.69 15.89 11.83
CA HIS A 166 13.84 17.01 12.77
C HIS A 166 14.76 16.70 13.98
N ARG A 167 15.09 15.43 14.20
CA ARG A 167 15.90 14.95 15.34
C ARG A 167 17.28 14.46 14.93
N LEU A 168 17.51 14.26 13.63
CA LEU A 168 18.77 13.72 13.13
C LEU A 168 19.92 14.70 13.33
N ARG A 169 21.00 14.20 13.93
CA ARG A 169 22.29 14.89 14.06
C ARG A 169 23.37 14.13 13.28
N PRO A 170 24.47 14.80 12.89
CA PRO A 170 25.66 14.12 12.41
C PRO A 170 26.11 13.03 13.40
N GLY A 171 26.39 11.83 12.90
CA GLY A 171 26.76 10.67 13.72
C GLY A 171 25.59 9.86 14.30
N ASN A 172 24.33 10.24 14.07
CA ASN A 172 23.20 9.36 14.38
C ASN A 172 23.07 8.27 13.33
N GLU A 173 22.86 7.03 13.80
CA GLU A 173 22.61 5.88 12.94
C GLU A 173 21.11 5.64 12.81
N VAL A 174 20.67 5.28 11.60
CA VAL A 174 19.28 4.98 11.30
C VAL A 174 19.21 3.58 10.71
N VAL A 175 18.39 2.73 11.32
CA VAL A 175 18.32 1.31 11.07
C VAL A 175 16.93 0.90 10.61
N SER A 176 16.85 0.07 9.58
CA SER A 176 15.68 -0.74 9.25
C SER A 176 15.89 -2.15 9.80
N TYR A 177 15.05 -2.58 10.75
CA TYR A 177 15.28 -3.82 11.50
C TYR A 177 14.40 -4.99 11.05
N GLN A 178 15.04 -6.04 10.52
CA GLN A 178 14.47 -7.29 10.00
C GLN A 178 13.37 -7.09 8.94
N THR A 179 13.48 -6.00 8.21
CA THR A 179 12.59 -5.60 7.11
C THR A 179 13.33 -4.54 6.30
N TYR A 180 12.90 -4.28 5.07
CA TYR A 180 13.47 -3.25 4.22
C TYR A 180 12.39 -2.28 3.75
N TYR A 181 12.39 -1.09 4.35
CA TYR A 181 11.54 0.02 3.92
C TYR A 181 12.23 0.77 2.78
N GLN A 182 11.87 0.46 1.53
CA GLN A 182 12.49 1.04 0.32
C GLN A 182 12.38 2.58 0.27
N ASP A 183 11.34 3.15 0.87
CA ASP A 183 11.06 4.59 0.88
C ASP A 183 11.76 5.34 2.02
N LEU A 184 12.15 4.66 3.11
CA LEU A 184 12.87 5.25 4.24
C LEU A 184 14.16 5.98 3.84
N PRO A 185 15.10 5.39 3.07
CA PRO A 185 16.32 6.10 2.65
C PRO A 185 16.01 7.27 1.71
N VAL A 186 14.93 7.18 0.91
CA VAL A 186 14.50 8.25 0.00
C VAL A 186 13.98 9.45 0.80
N TYR A 187 13.08 9.23 1.76
CA TYR A 187 12.58 10.31 2.60
C TYR A 187 13.66 10.92 3.48
N LEU A 188 14.55 10.11 4.05
CA LEU A 188 15.65 10.64 4.86
C LEU A 188 16.80 11.24 4.03
N GLN A 189 16.77 11.07 2.70
CA GLN A 189 17.83 11.47 1.77
C GLN A 189 19.22 11.00 2.20
N ARG A 190 19.30 9.80 2.77
CA ARG A 190 20.56 9.20 3.25
C ARG A 190 20.50 7.68 3.19
N ARG A 191 21.68 7.07 3.15
CA ARG A 191 21.82 5.63 3.38
C ARG A 191 21.42 5.29 4.82
N ILE A 192 20.73 4.17 4.97
CA ILE A 192 20.36 3.56 6.25
C ILE A 192 21.09 2.24 6.42
N THR A 193 21.21 1.80 7.66
CA THR A 193 21.71 0.45 7.97
C THR A 193 20.54 -0.54 7.92
N VAL A 194 20.71 -1.65 7.21
CA VAL A 194 19.72 -2.73 7.12
C VAL A 194 20.17 -3.87 8.00
N VAL A 195 19.32 -4.29 8.93
CA VAL A 195 19.67 -5.34 9.91
C VAL A 195 18.85 -6.58 9.66
N GLY A 196 19.52 -7.73 9.53
CA GLY A 196 18.85 -9.04 9.47
C GLY A 196 17.87 -9.18 8.30
N TRP A 197 18.13 -8.49 7.18
CA TRP A 197 17.33 -8.57 5.97
C TRP A 197 18.23 -8.47 4.72
N LYS A 198 18.07 -9.43 3.80
CA LYS A 198 18.71 -9.38 2.47
C LYS A 198 17.68 -9.28 1.36
N GLY A 199 16.69 -10.18 1.33
CA GLY A 199 15.58 -10.12 0.38
C GLY A 199 16.06 -9.94 -1.07
N GLU A 200 15.52 -8.93 -1.75
CA GLU A 200 15.92 -8.53 -3.10
C GLU A 200 17.36 -8.00 -3.23
N LEU A 201 18.00 -7.60 -2.13
CA LEU A 201 19.37 -7.08 -2.11
C LEU A 201 20.43 -8.20 -2.05
N ASP A 202 20.00 -9.44 -1.83
CA ASP A 202 20.88 -10.60 -1.62
C ASP A 202 21.86 -10.85 -2.77
N PHE A 203 21.43 -10.66 -4.02
CA PHE A 203 22.33 -10.77 -5.17
C PHE A 203 23.44 -9.72 -5.12
N GLY A 204 23.10 -8.45 -4.92
CA GLY A 204 24.09 -7.37 -4.83
C GLY A 204 25.03 -7.53 -3.64
N ALA A 205 24.51 -7.96 -2.49
CA ALA A 205 25.28 -8.23 -1.28
C ALA A 205 26.32 -9.35 -1.43
N ARG A 206 26.19 -10.24 -2.43
CA ARG A 206 27.20 -11.26 -2.76
C ARG A 206 28.31 -10.74 -3.68
N VAL A 207 28.04 -9.66 -4.41
CA VAL A 207 28.94 -9.12 -5.44
C VAL A 207 29.80 -8.00 -4.89
N GLU A 208 29.24 -7.18 -4.00
CA GLU A 208 29.91 -6.00 -3.43
C GLU A 208 30.05 -6.11 -1.90
N ASP A 209 31.03 -5.40 -1.34
CA ASP A 209 31.15 -5.26 0.11
C ASP A 209 30.07 -4.32 0.66
N VAL A 210 29.08 -4.91 1.31
CA VAL A 210 27.94 -4.21 1.93
C VAL A 210 28.06 -4.12 3.45
N SER A 211 29.15 -4.60 4.05
CA SER A 211 29.31 -4.68 5.51
C SER A 211 29.17 -3.33 6.23
N GLY A 212 29.46 -2.22 5.54
CA GLY A 212 29.28 -0.87 6.08
C GLY A 212 27.83 -0.42 6.29
N TRP A 213 26.83 -1.13 5.74
CA TRP A 213 25.42 -0.73 5.83
C TRP A 213 24.43 -1.91 5.85
N MET A 214 24.87 -3.15 5.72
CA MET A 214 24.08 -4.35 5.96
C MET A 214 24.76 -5.16 7.06
N ILE A 215 24.08 -5.34 8.19
CA ILE A 215 24.65 -6.01 9.38
C ILE A 215 23.69 -7.05 9.94
N GLU A 216 24.21 -7.97 10.74
CA GLU A 216 23.43 -8.99 11.42
C GLU A 216 22.95 -8.51 12.79
N ASP A 217 21.94 -9.20 13.35
CA ASP A 217 21.34 -8.87 14.65
C ASP A 217 22.36 -8.68 15.77
N ALA A 218 23.37 -9.55 15.86
CA ALA A 218 24.36 -9.51 16.94
C ALA A 218 25.15 -8.19 16.96
N GLU A 219 25.62 -7.74 15.80
CA GLU A 219 26.34 -6.47 15.65
C GLU A 219 25.42 -5.28 15.95
N PHE A 220 24.19 -5.31 15.43
CA PHE A 220 23.21 -4.26 15.70
C PHE A 220 22.95 -4.09 17.20
N TRP A 221 22.77 -5.18 17.95
CA TRP A 221 22.50 -5.08 19.39
C TRP A 221 23.71 -4.60 20.19
N GLN A 222 24.94 -4.83 19.72
CA GLN A 222 26.12 -4.20 20.31
C GLN A 222 26.09 -2.68 20.08
N LYS A 223 25.78 -2.23 18.87
CA LYS A 223 25.62 -0.78 18.56
C LYS A 223 24.49 -0.13 19.35
N TRP A 224 23.36 -0.83 19.52
CA TRP A 224 22.21 -0.33 20.29
C TRP A 224 22.56 0.00 21.74
N ASN A 225 23.37 -0.84 22.38
CA ASN A 225 23.83 -0.64 23.76
C ASN A 225 25.06 0.29 23.86
N GLY A 226 25.54 0.80 22.73
CA GLY A 226 26.73 1.64 22.65
C GLY A 226 26.47 3.11 23.03
N PRO A 227 27.53 3.94 22.97
CA PRO A 227 27.45 5.35 23.34
C PRO A 227 26.82 6.25 22.28
N PHE A 228 26.52 5.76 21.08
CA PHE A 228 25.94 6.56 19.99
C PHE A 228 24.40 6.51 20.00
N THR A 229 23.76 7.51 19.41
CA THR A 229 22.30 7.51 19.23
C THR A 229 21.94 6.69 18.00
N VAL A 230 21.11 5.66 18.20
CA VAL A 230 20.63 4.76 17.16
C VAL A 230 19.11 4.87 17.09
N TYR A 231 18.61 5.13 15.89
CA TYR A 231 17.19 5.10 15.57
C TYR A 231 16.85 3.83 14.82
N MET A 232 15.77 3.16 15.20
CA MET A 232 15.31 1.92 14.59
C MET A 232 13.87 2.07 14.10
N VAL A 233 13.64 1.76 12.83
CA VAL A 233 12.30 1.58 12.25
C VAL A 233 12.04 0.09 12.11
N THR A 234 10.89 -0.36 12.64
CA THR A 234 10.46 -1.76 12.54
C THR A 234 8.95 -1.88 12.70
N SER A 235 8.38 -3.05 12.39
CA SER A 235 6.94 -3.26 12.52
C SER A 235 6.50 -3.35 13.97
N ARG A 236 5.26 -2.92 14.27
CA ARG A 236 4.66 -3.03 15.61
C ARG A 236 4.64 -4.47 16.12
N ALA A 237 4.31 -5.41 15.23
CA ALA A 237 4.31 -6.84 15.58
C ALA A 237 5.69 -7.32 16.05
N ARG A 238 6.76 -6.81 15.43
CA ARG A 238 8.14 -7.13 15.83
C ARG A 238 8.54 -6.41 17.12
N TYR A 239 8.16 -5.14 17.27
CA TYR A 239 8.40 -4.39 18.51
C TYR A 239 7.78 -5.08 19.73
N SER A 240 6.54 -5.58 19.63
CA SER A 240 5.91 -6.34 20.72
C SER A 240 6.72 -7.59 21.12
N LYS A 241 7.32 -8.30 20.17
CA LYS A 241 8.20 -9.44 20.45
C LYS A 241 9.49 -9.01 21.13
N LEU A 242 10.10 -7.91 20.67
CA LEU A 242 11.31 -7.36 21.26
C LEU A 242 11.09 -6.94 22.72
N LEU A 243 9.96 -6.30 23.05
CA LEU A 243 9.63 -5.94 24.43
C LEU A 243 9.52 -7.17 25.33
N ALA A 244 8.94 -8.27 24.84
CA ALA A 244 8.78 -9.49 25.61
C ALA A 244 10.09 -10.26 25.86
N GLN A 245 11.08 -10.11 24.97
CA GLN A 245 12.26 -10.99 24.93
C GLN A 245 13.57 -10.34 25.37
N SER A 246 13.67 -9.01 25.30
CA SER A 246 14.98 -8.38 25.23
C SER A 246 15.47 -7.75 26.53
N GLY A 247 14.60 -7.44 27.50
CA GLY A 247 14.94 -6.68 28.72
C GLY A 247 15.57 -5.29 28.44
N ARG A 248 15.61 -4.87 27.16
CA ARG A 248 16.28 -3.67 26.69
C ARG A 248 15.38 -2.45 26.87
N GLN A 249 16.00 -1.30 27.05
CA GLN A 249 15.29 -0.03 27.04
C GLN A 249 15.07 0.44 25.60
N PHE A 250 13.82 0.75 25.28
CA PHE A 250 13.40 1.38 24.04
C PHE A 250 12.69 2.68 24.36
N TYR A 251 13.03 3.73 23.64
CA TYR A 251 12.32 5.01 23.72
C TYR A 251 11.52 5.19 22.44
N LEU A 252 10.20 5.24 22.58
CA LEU A 252 9.29 5.43 21.45
C LEU A 252 9.37 6.88 20.97
N VAL A 253 9.79 7.09 19.71
CA VAL A 253 9.92 8.42 19.12
C VAL A 253 8.65 8.79 18.33
N ALA A 254 8.13 7.83 17.56
CA ALA A 254 6.89 7.96 16.79
C ALA A 254 6.33 6.57 16.46
N GLN A 255 5.05 6.49 16.11
CA GLN A 255 4.42 5.24 15.66
C GLN A 255 3.29 5.53 14.65
N THR A 256 3.06 4.57 13.76
CA THR A 256 1.88 4.50 12.88
C THR A 256 0.99 3.32 13.28
N ASP A 257 -0.05 3.02 12.50
CA ASP A 257 -0.86 1.81 12.71
C ASP A 257 -0.02 0.52 12.57
N TYR A 258 1.07 0.53 11.79
CA TYR A 258 1.83 -0.67 11.38
C TYR A 258 3.28 -0.71 11.86
N ASP A 259 3.91 0.45 12.02
CA ASP A 259 5.35 0.57 12.25
C ASP A 259 5.65 1.50 13.43
N VAL A 260 6.85 1.34 14.00
CA VAL A 260 7.36 2.17 15.09
C VAL A 260 8.74 2.71 14.75
N LEU A 261 9.01 3.91 15.25
CA LEU A 261 10.32 4.52 15.31
C LEU A 261 10.77 4.56 16.76
N LEU A 262 11.91 3.92 17.03
CA LEU A 262 12.47 3.75 18.35
C LEU A 262 13.85 4.40 18.42
N SER A 263 14.27 4.78 19.62
CA SER A 263 15.61 5.26 19.95
C SER A 263 16.18 4.45 21.10
N ASN A 264 17.49 4.24 21.10
CA ASN A 264 18.21 3.66 22.24
C ASN A 264 18.43 4.67 23.39
N LYS A 265 18.24 5.96 23.13
CA LYS A 265 18.37 7.05 24.11
C LYS A 265 17.08 7.86 24.24
N GLY A 266 16.69 8.15 25.48
CA GLY A 266 15.54 8.99 25.77
C GLY A 266 15.78 10.44 25.41
N ASN A 267 14.71 11.14 25.03
CA ASN A 267 14.78 12.58 24.80
C ASN A 267 15.04 13.29 26.15
N PRO A 268 16.01 14.24 26.25
CA PRO A 268 16.31 14.91 27.52
C PRO A 268 15.08 15.58 28.16
N THR A 269 14.13 16.04 27.35
CA THR A 269 12.89 16.69 27.79
C THR A 269 11.91 15.71 28.44
N GLU A 270 11.78 14.48 27.93
CA GLU A 270 10.93 13.45 28.55
C GLU A 270 11.58 12.84 29.80
N LEU A 271 12.91 12.74 29.81
CA LEU A 271 13.66 12.31 30.98
C LEU A 271 13.56 13.32 32.14
N ARG A 272 13.39 14.62 31.86
CA ARG A 272 13.11 15.65 32.88
C ARG A 272 11.73 15.48 33.50
N LEU A 273 10.68 15.33 32.68
CA LEU A 273 9.31 15.10 33.17
C LEU A 273 9.22 13.82 34.02
N ARG A 274 9.89 12.73 33.60
CA ARG A 274 9.96 11.48 34.38
C ARG A 274 10.80 11.58 35.67
N ARG A 275 11.71 12.56 35.76
CA ARG A 275 12.50 12.84 36.98
C ARG A 275 11.71 13.72 37.95
N GLU A 276 10.92 14.65 37.43
CA GLU A 276 10.04 15.54 38.22
C GLU A 276 8.82 14.80 38.77
N GLU A 277 8.34 13.75 38.09
CA GLU A 277 7.27 12.86 38.58
C GLU A 277 7.73 11.79 39.58
N ARG A 278 9.04 11.67 39.87
CA ARG A 278 9.50 10.85 40.99
C ARG A 278 9.40 11.68 42.27
N PRO A 279 8.51 11.36 43.23
CA PRO A 279 8.53 12.03 44.52
C PRO A 279 9.90 11.80 45.17
N ALA A 280 10.51 12.89 45.64
CA ALA A 280 11.75 12.85 46.38
C ALA A 280 11.56 11.94 47.59
N ILE A 281 12.37 10.88 47.70
CA ILE A 281 12.40 10.06 48.91
C ILE A 281 13.04 10.92 49.99
N SER A 282 12.22 11.48 50.88
CA SER A 282 12.68 12.10 52.13
C SER A 282 13.28 11.02 53.03
N PRO A 283 14.41 11.28 53.72
CA PRO A 283 14.98 10.34 54.67
C PRO A 283 14.25 10.44 56.01
N GLY A 284 13.84 9.28 56.54
CA GLY A 284 13.52 9.12 57.95
C GLY A 284 12.09 8.68 58.21
N PHE A 285 11.93 7.43 58.65
CA PHE A 285 11.30 7.10 59.93
C PHE A 285 11.80 5.74 60.39
N ALA A 286 12.24 5.67 61.65
CA ALA A 286 12.75 4.49 62.32
C ALA A 286 11.65 3.45 62.55
N ASN A 287 11.98 2.17 62.39
CA ASN A 287 11.14 1.05 62.83
C ASN A 287 11.28 0.85 64.34
N PRO A 288 10.17 0.67 65.09
CA PRO A 288 10.17 -0.13 66.31
C PRO A 288 9.84 -1.61 65.99
N PRO A 289 10.23 -2.54 66.88
CA PRO A 289 10.41 -3.94 66.52
C PRO A 289 9.13 -4.79 66.55
N ALA A 290 9.28 -5.97 65.94
CA ALA A 290 8.31 -7.02 65.71
C ALA A 290 7.44 -7.42 66.91
N LYS A 291 6.20 -7.82 66.60
CA LYS A 291 5.43 -8.77 67.41
C LYS A 291 4.95 -9.93 66.54
N GLU A 292 5.17 -11.11 67.10
CA GLU A 292 4.85 -12.45 66.63
C GLU A 292 3.34 -12.76 66.64
N ALA A 293 3.01 -13.90 65.99
CA ALA A 293 1.77 -14.68 66.03
C ALA A 293 0.57 -14.07 65.27
N MET A 294 -0.13 -14.78 64.39
CA MET A 294 -0.44 -16.22 64.29
C MET A 294 -0.68 -16.60 62.81
#